data_AF-A0A8T2XT71-F1
#
_entry.id   AF-A0A8T2XT71-F1
#
_cell.length_a   1.000
_cell.length_b   1.000
_cell.length_c   1.000
_cell.angle_alpha   90.00
_cell.angle_beta   90.00
_cell.angle_gamma   90.00
#
_symmetry.space_group_name_H-M   'P 1'
#
loop_
_entity.id
_entity.type
_entity.pdbx_description
1 polymer ?
#
loop_
_entity_poly.entity_id
_entity_poly.type
_entity_poly.pdbx_seq_one_letter_code
_entity_poly.pdbx_strand_id
1 'polypeptide(L)'
;MFSRIGCILLCVGQDDFHGEAMNTLKYVVNQSDYTVQTLKNVTEYLSLAKTINIAQLVLPSNVMDDIDKLNVDLNAAADTLTEKTSENAGKIVKVFNAVRSALITVAAVMLILALLGFLLSILGHQHAIHIFVVSGWLLVAVTFILCGVFILLNNAISDTCLAMEEWVENPHAASALSSILPCVDQRTTNNTLVQSKEVITDIVNVVNTYIYTFANANPSQTEFNYYNQSGPSMPPLCYPFDSLYQDRQCEPREVSMANASVVWQNYTCMVSSSGLCSTVGRVIPDIYRQLVAAVNESYALEYYTPVLLSLQDCKFVRDTFLEITSSHCPPLEHYLKIVNAGLGLISVGVLLCLVVWILYANCPLREEVFAKISSPIKCSSGCTGVKIGSTSSGKNDASMSITSVV
;
A
#
# COMPACT_ATOMS: atom_id res chain seq x y z
N MET A 1 -15.13 -25.90 23.55
CA MET A 1 -13.72 -25.88 23.09
C MET A 1 -13.59 -25.13 21.77
N PHE A 2 -14.31 -25.53 20.71
CA PHE A 2 -14.27 -24.90 19.38
C PHE A 2 -14.49 -23.38 19.38
N SER A 3 -15.52 -22.88 20.08
CA SER A 3 -15.77 -21.43 20.16
C SER A 3 -14.63 -20.63 20.83
N ARG A 4 -13.96 -21.18 21.85
CA ARG A 4 -12.83 -20.48 22.52
C ARG A 4 -11.61 -20.39 21.60
N ILE A 5 -11.28 -21.48 20.91
CA ILE A 5 -10.16 -21.53 19.95
C ILE A 5 -10.46 -20.61 18.75
N GLY A 6 -11.70 -20.64 18.25
CA GLY A 6 -12.15 -19.77 17.17
C GLY A 6 -12.08 -18.28 17.52
N CYS A 7 -12.48 -17.88 18.74
CA CYS A 7 -12.34 -16.49 19.19
C CYS A 7 -10.88 -16.04 19.26
N ILE A 8 -9.97 -16.89 19.75
CA ILE A 8 -8.54 -16.55 19.82
C ILE A 8 -7.97 -16.35 18.40
N LEU A 9 -8.24 -17.30 17.49
CA LEU A 9 -7.81 -17.21 16.09
C LEU A 9 -8.37 -15.96 15.40
N LEU A 10 -9.65 -15.65 15.63
CA LEU A 10 -10.30 -14.49 15.05
C LEU A 10 -9.69 -13.19 15.57
N CYS A 11 -9.49 -13.04 16.89
CA CYS A 11 -8.90 -11.83 17.46
C CYS A 11 -7.46 -11.60 16.99
N VAL A 12 -6.62 -12.64 17.02
CA VAL A 12 -5.21 -12.54 16.58
C VAL A 12 -5.14 -12.30 15.08
N GLY A 13 -5.80 -13.15 14.28
CA GLY A 13 -5.78 -13.03 12.83
C GLY A 13 -6.35 -11.71 12.32
N GLN A 14 -7.36 -11.16 12.99
CA GLN A 14 -7.93 -9.87 12.63
C GLN A 14 -6.98 -8.71 12.91
N ASP A 15 -6.33 -8.69 14.07
CA ASP A 15 -5.43 -7.61 14.43
C ASP A 15 -4.23 -7.56 13.48
N ASP A 16 -3.66 -8.74 13.21
CA ASP A 16 -2.56 -8.89 12.26
C ASP A 16 -2.98 -8.55 10.82
N PHE A 17 -4.14 -9.06 10.37
CA PHE A 17 -4.69 -8.73 9.04
C PHE A 17 -4.91 -7.23 8.87
N HIS A 18 -5.52 -6.58 9.88
CA HIS A 18 -5.78 -5.15 9.84
C HIS A 18 -4.48 -4.34 9.84
N GLY A 19 -3.50 -4.73 10.66
CA GLY A 19 -2.19 -4.11 10.70
C GLY A 19 -1.48 -4.21 9.35
N GLU A 20 -1.43 -5.41 8.77
CA GLU A 20 -0.79 -5.63 7.48
C GLU A 20 -1.49 -4.86 6.35
N ALA A 21 -2.81 -4.91 6.27
CA ALA A 21 -3.56 -4.15 5.27
C ALA A 21 -3.33 -2.64 5.37
N MET A 22 -3.19 -2.11 6.59
CA MET A 22 -2.88 -0.69 6.80
C MET A 22 -1.45 -0.33 6.41
N ASN A 23 -0.50 -1.24 6.65
CA ASN A 23 0.89 -1.09 6.21
C ASN A 23 0.99 -1.11 4.68
N THR A 24 0.35 -2.06 4.00
CA THR A 24 0.30 -2.13 2.53
C THR A 24 -0.33 -0.87 1.94
N LEU A 25 -1.44 -0.39 2.52
CA LEU A 25 -2.08 0.84 2.06
C LEU A 25 -1.16 2.05 2.23
N LYS A 26 -0.49 2.16 3.39
CA LYS A 26 0.47 3.24 3.66
C LYS A 26 1.65 3.21 2.69
N TYR A 27 2.14 2.02 2.35
CA TYR A 27 3.19 1.86 1.35
C TYR A 27 2.76 2.42 -0.02
N VAL A 28 1.56 2.04 -0.50
CA VAL A 28 1.01 2.55 -1.77
C VAL A 28 0.82 4.07 -1.75
N VAL A 29 0.31 4.62 -0.64
CA VAL A 29 0.15 6.08 -0.47
C VAL A 29 1.50 6.78 -0.50
N ASN A 30 2.52 6.25 0.19
CA ASN A 30 3.86 6.82 0.18
C ASN A 30 4.50 6.83 -1.22
N GLN A 31 4.33 5.77 -2.01
CA GLN A 31 4.83 5.72 -3.39
C GLN A 31 4.14 6.75 -4.30
N SER A 32 2.83 6.95 -4.08
CA SER A 32 2.07 8.00 -4.77
C SER A 32 2.57 9.39 -4.37
N ASP A 33 2.72 9.67 -3.06
CA ASP A 33 3.22 10.96 -2.56
C ASP A 33 4.62 11.28 -3.07
N TYR A 34 5.51 10.28 -3.15
CA TYR A 34 6.84 10.42 -3.75
C TYR A 34 6.76 10.84 -5.23
N THR A 35 5.85 10.21 -5.99
CA THR A 35 5.62 10.55 -7.39
C THR A 35 5.08 11.98 -7.51
N VAL A 36 4.09 12.36 -6.71
CA VAL A 36 3.51 13.72 -6.68
C VAL A 36 4.58 14.77 -6.38
N GLN A 37 5.42 14.54 -5.37
CA GLN A 37 6.51 15.45 -5.01
C GLN A 37 7.52 15.58 -6.15
N THR A 38 7.88 14.47 -6.79
CA THR A 38 8.77 14.46 -7.95
C THR A 38 8.22 15.33 -9.08
N LEU A 39 6.95 15.14 -9.45
CA LEU A 39 6.30 15.91 -10.52
C LEU A 39 6.21 17.41 -10.19
N LYS A 40 5.91 17.77 -8.94
CA LYS A 40 5.86 19.17 -8.49
C LYS A 40 7.23 19.83 -8.49
N ASN A 41 8.27 19.13 -8.03
CA ASN A 41 9.65 19.64 -8.06
C ASN A 41 10.10 19.88 -9.51
N VAL A 42 9.88 18.91 -10.41
CA VAL A 42 10.21 19.05 -11.84
C VAL A 42 9.51 20.27 -12.45
N THR A 43 8.24 20.49 -12.12
CA THR A 43 7.48 21.64 -12.62
C THR A 43 8.05 22.97 -12.13
N GLU A 44 8.55 23.02 -10.88
CA GLU A 44 9.23 24.21 -10.34
C GLU A 44 10.52 24.50 -11.12
N TYR A 45 11.35 23.49 -11.39
CA TYR A 45 12.56 23.64 -12.20
C TYR A 45 12.24 24.09 -13.64
N LEU A 46 11.29 23.44 -14.30
CA LEU A 46 10.85 23.84 -15.64
C LEU A 46 10.36 25.30 -15.69
N SER A 47 9.73 25.79 -14.63
CA SER A 47 9.33 27.20 -14.52
C SER A 47 10.53 28.14 -14.39
N LEU A 48 11.54 27.76 -13.61
CA LEU A 48 12.78 28.50 -13.43
C LEU A 48 13.62 28.52 -14.71
N ALA A 49 13.66 27.44 -15.48
CA ALA A 49 14.36 27.33 -16.76
C ALA A 49 13.98 28.44 -17.75
N LYS A 50 12.72 28.86 -17.76
CA LYS A 50 12.22 29.96 -18.62
C LYS A 50 12.84 31.32 -18.32
N THR A 51 13.41 31.49 -17.14
CA THR A 51 13.97 32.78 -16.68
C THR A 51 15.46 32.93 -17.01
N ILE A 52 16.10 31.88 -17.53
CA ILE A 52 17.52 31.87 -17.87
C ILE A 52 17.76 32.67 -19.15
N ASN A 53 18.64 33.66 -19.07
CA ASN A 53 19.08 34.46 -20.21
C ASN A 53 20.60 34.65 -20.18
N ILE A 54 21.35 33.54 -20.31
CA ILE A 54 22.82 33.60 -20.38
C ILE A 54 23.22 33.94 -21.81
N ALA A 55 23.94 35.04 -22.00
CA ALA A 55 24.71 35.34 -23.22
C ALA A 55 23.95 35.09 -24.54
N GLN A 56 22.72 35.59 -24.67
CA GLN A 56 21.87 35.50 -25.88
C GLN A 56 21.23 34.12 -26.15
N LEU A 57 21.35 33.14 -25.25
CA LEU A 57 20.59 31.90 -25.33
C LEU A 57 19.18 32.11 -24.76
N VAL A 58 18.34 32.83 -25.52
CA VAL A 58 16.90 32.92 -25.24
C VAL A 58 16.26 31.67 -25.82
N LEU A 59 15.55 30.90 -24.99
CA LEU A 59 14.75 29.78 -25.48
C LEU A 59 13.76 30.29 -26.55
N PRO A 60 13.68 29.63 -27.72
CA PRO A 60 12.67 29.96 -28.71
C PRO A 60 11.25 29.92 -28.11
N SER A 61 10.36 30.80 -28.57
CA SER A 61 9.00 30.90 -28.00
C SER A 61 8.23 29.58 -28.04
N ASN A 62 8.43 28.76 -29.07
CA ASN A 62 7.81 27.44 -29.16
C ASN A 62 8.25 26.47 -28.04
N VAL A 63 9.52 26.55 -27.61
CA VAL A 63 10.02 25.72 -26.49
C VAL A 63 9.42 26.21 -25.17
N MET A 64 9.27 27.53 -25.01
CA MET A 64 8.62 28.10 -23.84
C MET A 64 7.15 27.68 -23.73
N ASP A 65 6.43 27.66 -24.85
CA ASP A 65 5.03 27.22 -24.91
C ASP A 65 4.90 25.71 -24.61
N ASP A 66 5.82 24.89 -25.12
CA ASP A 66 5.88 23.45 -24.83
C ASP A 66 6.16 23.18 -23.34
N ILE A 67 7.05 23.95 -22.72
CA ILE A 67 7.32 23.90 -21.27
C ILE A 67 6.08 24.30 -20.47
N ASP A 68 5.35 25.34 -20.89
CA ASP A 68 4.12 25.76 -20.20
C ASP A 68 3.05 24.69 -20.26
N LYS A 69 2.86 24.08 -21.43
CA LYS A 69 1.93 22.96 -21.58
C LYS A 69 2.36 21.77 -20.71
N LEU A 70 3.64 21.41 -20.72
CA LEU A 70 4.16 20.32 -19.90
C LEU A 70 3.94 20.59 -18.41
N ASN A 71 4.21 21.81 -17.93
CA ASN A 71 3.97 22.20 -16.55
C ASN A 71 2.50 22.09 -16.14
N VAL A 72 1.57 22.46 -17.02
CA VAL A 72 0.13 22.30 -16.78
C VAL A 72 -0.23 20.82 -16.69
N ASP A 73 0.24 20.00 -17.63
CA ASP A 73 -0.04 18.56 -17.68
C ASP A 73 0.54 17.82 -16.46
N LEU A 74 1.78 18.13 -16.06
CA LEU A 74 2.43 17.52 -14.90
C LEU A 74 1.75 17.90 -13.57
N ASN A 75 1.36 19.16 -13.39
CA ASN A 75 0.60 19.57 -12.21
C ASN A 75 -0.78 18.91 -12.17
N ALA A 76 -1.49 18.86 -13.29
CA ALA A 76 -2.79 18.20 -13.37
C ALA A 76 -2.68 16.70 -13.04
N ALA A 77 -1.64 16.03 -13.51
CA ALA A 77 -1.36 14.64 -13.17
C ALA A 77 -1.05 14.47 -11.66
N ALA A 78 -0.21 15.34 -11.09
CA ALA A 78 0.15 15.31 -9.67
C ALA A 78 -1.08 15.55 -8.77
N ASP A 79 -1.94 16.50 -9.12
CA ASP A 79 -3.15 16.81 -8.35
C ASP A 79 -4.19 15.69 -8.49
N THR A 80 -4.38 15.14 -9.70
CA THR A 80 -5.26 13.97 -9.92
C THR A 80 -4.79 12.77 -9.11
N LEU A 81 -3.48 12.50 -9.12
CA LEU A 81 -2.88 11.40 -8.36
C LEU A 81 -3.09 11.59 -6.85
N THR A 82 -2.83 12.79 -6.34
CA THR A 82 -3.07 13.14 -4.92
C THR A 82 -4.53 12.94 -4.54
N GLU A 83 -5.46 13.48 -5.34
CA GLU A 83 -6.90 13.38 -5.09
C GLU A 83 -7.36 11.92 -5.08
N LYS A 84 -7.03 11.16 -6.13
CA LYS A 84 -7.47 9.77 -6.26
C LYS A 84 -6.84 8.85 -5.23
N THR A 85 -5.56 9.02 -4.92
CA THR A 85 -4.91 8.23 -3.86
C THR A 85 -5.52 8.53 -2.50
N SER A 86 -5.72 9.79 -2.14
CA SER A 86 -6.31 10.18 -0.85
C SER A 86 -7.77 9.71 -0.72
N GLU A 87 -8.57 9.89 -1.78
CA GLU A 87 -9.97 9.44 -1.83
C GLU A 87 -10.07 7.91 -1.67
N ASN A 88 -9.27 7.16 -2.44
CA ASN A 88 -9.29 5.70 -2.40
C ASN A 88 -8.74 5.16 -1.07
N ALA A 89 -7.64 5.72 -0.56
CA ALA A 89 -7.10 5.34 0.74
C ALA A 89 -8.13 5.60 1.85
N GLY A 90 -8.79 6.75 1.84
CA GLY A 90 -9.85 7.07 2.80
C GLY A 90 -11.02 6.07 2.75
N LYS A 91 -11.43 5.61 1.56
CA LYS A 91 -12.46 4.58 1.40
C LYS A 91 -11.99 3.23 1.95
N ILE A 92 -10.76 2.82 1.64
CA ILE A 92 -10.18 1.56 2.09
C ILE A 92 -10.08 1.54 3.61
N VAL A 93 -9.49 2.58 4.23
CA VAL A 93 -9.39 2.71 5.70
C VAL A 93 -10.76 2.56 6.37
N LYS A 94 -11.80 3.20 5.83
CA LYS A 94 -13.17 3.08 6.36
C LYS A 94 -13.69 1.64 6.31
N VAL A 95 -13.49 0.94 5.20
CA VAL A 95 -13.91 -0.46 5.05
C VAL A 95 -13.18 -1.37 6.05
N PHE A 96 -11.86 -1.28 6.13
CA PHE A 96 -11.06 -2.11 7.05
C PHE A 96 -11.39 -1.82 8.52
N ASN A 97 -11.62 -0.55 8.88
CA ASN A 97 -12.06 -0.18 10.23
C ASN A 97 -13.47 -0.69 10.55
N ALA A 98 -14.40 -0.62 9.58
CA ALA A 98 -15.75 -1.13 9.75
C ALA A 98 -15.76 -2.65 9.96
N VAL A 99 -14.98 -3.39 9.16
CA VAL A 99 -14.80 -4.84 9.32
C VAL A 99 -14.20 -5.17 10.68
N ARG A 100 -13.15 -4.43 11.11
CA ARG A 100 -12.53 -4.61 12.43
C ARG A 100 -13.54 -4.40 13.56
N SER A 101 -14.33 -3.33 13.47
CA SER A 101 -15.36 -3.01 14.46
C SER A 101 -16.46 -4.08 14.52
N ALA A 102 -16.91 -4.58 13.38
CA ALA A 102 -17.93 -5.63 13.31
C ALA A 102 -17.46 -6.93 13.98
N LEU A 103 -16.21 -7.34 13.74
CA LEU A 103 -15.64 -8.53 14.35
C LEU A 103 -15.47 -8.41 15.88
N ILE A 104 -14.98 -7.26 16.37
CA ILE A 104 -14.88 -6.99 17.81
C ILE A 104 -16.26 -7.03 18.46
N THR A 105 -17.27 -6.47 17.79
CA THR A 105 -18.66 -6.49 18.27
C THR A 105 -19.19 -7.92 18.37
N VAL A 106 -18.94 -8.76 17.38
CA VAL A 106 -19.33 -10.18 17.41
C VAL A 106 -18.65 -10.92 18.55
N ALA A 107 -17.34 -10.70 18.75
CA ALA A 107 -16.61 -11.31 19.87
C ALA A 107 -17.18 -10.89 21.24
N ALA A 108 -17.50 -9.60 21.43
CA ALA A 108 -18.09 -9.09 22.65
C ALA A 108 -19.50 -9.65 22.91
N VAL A 109 -20.36 -9.68 21.89
CA VAL A 109 -21.71 -10.24 22.01
C VAL A 109 -21.66 -11.73 22.33
N MET A 110 -20.74 -12.50 21.71
CA MET A 110 -20.55 -13.91 22.05
C MET A 110 -20.16 -14.12 23.51
N LEU A 111 -19.26 -13.28 24.05
CA LEU A 111 -18.83 -13.37 25.44
C LEU A 111 -19.99 -13.07 26.41
N ILE A 112 -20.78 -12.03 26.11
CA ILE A 112 -21.97 -11.66 26.88
C ILE A 112 -23.00 -12.81 26.87
N LEU A 113 -23.29 -13.36 25.70
CA LEU A 113 -24.22 -14.49 25.57
C LEU A 113 -23.72 -15.70 26.35
N ALA A 114 -22.43 -16.02 26.31
CA ALA A 114 -21.87 -17.12 27.10
C ALA A 114 -22.08 -16.93 28.62
N LEU A 115 -21.89 -15.70 29.12
CA LEU A 115 -22.11 -15.38 30.54
C LEU A 115 -23.59 -15.43 30.93
N LEU A 116 -24.48 -14.84 30.12
CA LEU A 116 -25.92 -14.89 30.38
C LEU A 116 -26.45 -16.32 30.30
N GLY A 117 -26.03 -17.10 29.31
CA GLY A 117 -26.41 -18.50 29.17
C GLY A 117 -26.01 -19.32 30.40
N PHE A 118 -24.82 -19.09 30.95
CA PHE A 118 -24.37 -19.73 32.18
C PHE A 118 -25.22 -19.33 33.40
N LEU A 119 -25.50 -18.04 33.59
CA LEU A 119 -26.34 -17.56 34.69
C LEU A 119 -27.78 -18.09 34.60
N LEU A 120 -28.37 -18.05 33.41
CA LEU A 120 -29.73 -18.53 33.16
C LEU A 120 -29.86 -20.04 33.35
N SER A 121 -28.81 -20.81 33.04
CA SER A 121 -28.76 -22.24 33.33
C SER A 121 -28.83 -22.56 34.82
N ILE A 122 -28.38 -21.65 35.70
CA ILE A 122 -28.47 -21.80 37.16
C ILE A 122 -29.86 -21.39 37.67
N LEU A 123 -30.46 -20.35 37.10
CA LEU A 123 -31.73 -19.78 37.57
C LEU A 123 -32.98 -20.48 37.01
N GLY A 124 -32.88 -21.30 35.96
CA GLY A 124 -33.96 -22.16 35.47
C GLY A 124 -35.17 -21.43 34.85
N HIS A 125 -34.99 -20.20 34.36
CA HIS A 125 -36.10 -19.37 33.90
C HIS A 125 -36.50 -19.66 32.43
N GLN A 126 -37.71 -20.19 32.20
CA GLN A 126 -38.15 -20.65 30.88
C GLN A 126 -38.21 -19.56 29.79
N HIS A 127 -38.66 -18.33 30.11
CA HIS A 127 -38.75 -17.25 29.12
C HIS A 127 -37.40 -16.75 28.62
N ALA A 128 -36.35 -16.86 29.44
CA ALA A 128 -35.01 -16.40 29.09
C ALA A 128 -34.34 -17.32 28.06
N ILE A 129 -34.74 -18.58 27.99
CA ILE A 129 -34.24 -19.57 27.03
C ILE A 129 -34.64 -19.20 25.60
N HIS A 130 -35.88 -18.76 25.39
CA HIS A 130 -36.34 -18.33 24.07
C HIS A 130 -35.56 -17.12 23.55
N ILE A 131 -35.28 -16.14 24.40
CA ILE A 131 -34.46 -14.97 24.05
C ILE A 131 -33.04 -15.40 23.68
N PHE A 132 -32.46 -16.34 24.44
CA PHE A 132 -31.12 -16.88 24.17
C PHE A 132 -31.05 -17.60 22.82
N VAL A 133 -32.02 -18.46 22.51
CA VAL A 133 -32.09 -19.17 21.22
C VAL A 133 -32.21 -18.20 20.05
N VAL A 134 -33.10 -17.20 20.13
CA VAL A 134 -33.26 -16.18 19.08
C VAL A 134 -31.95 -15.39 18.89
N SER A 135 -31.30 -14.99 19.98
CA SER A 135 -30.01 -14.26 19.91
C SER A 135 -28.89 -15.11 19.32
N GLY A 136 -28.85 -16.42 19.60
CA GLY A 136 -27.87 -17.34 19.04
C GLY A 136 -28.05 -17.53 17.53
N TRP A 137 -29.30 -17.66 17.05
CA TRP A 137 -29.58 -17.72 15.61
C TRP A 137 -29.23 -16.43 14.88
N LEU A 138 -29.49 -15.27 15.50
CA LEU A 138 -29.06 -13.98 14.96
C LEU A 138 -27.53 -13.91 14.84
N LEU A 139 -26.82 -14.40 15.85
CA LEU A 139 -25.36 -14.44 15.85
C LEU A 139 -24.81 -15.36 14.75
N VAL A 140 -25.41 -16.54 14.56
CA VAL A 140 -25.10 -17.43 13.45
C VAL A 140 -25.26 -16.68 12.12
N ALA A 141 -26.40 -16.03 11.89
CA ALA A 141 -26.63 -15.27 10.65
C ALA A 141 -25.56 -14.20 10.40
N VAL A 142 -25.18 -13.42 11.43
CA VAL A 142 -24.11 -12.40 11.33
C VAL A 142 -22.76 -13.03 11.02
N THR A 143 -22.39 -14.13 11.69
CA THR A 143 -21.11 -14.82 11.44
C THR A 143 -21.02 -15.40 10.02
N PHE A 144 -22.14 -15.89 9.45
CA PHE A 144 -22.19 -16.34 8.06
C PHE A 144 -22.00 -15.18 7.07
N ILE A 145 -22.63 -14.04 7.31
CA ILE A 145 -22.43 -12.83 6.50
C ILE A 145 -20.97 -12.39 6.53
N LEU A 146 -20.35 -12.34 7.72
CA LEU A 146 -18.95 -11.97 7.87
C LEU A 146 -18.02 -12.98 7.18
N CYS A 147 -18.27 -14.28 7.31
CA CYS A 147 -17.54 -15.32 6.59
C CYS A 147 -17.60 -15.09 5.07
N GLY A 148 -18.80 -14.78 4.54
CA GLY A 148 -18.96 -14.41 3.13
C GLY A 148 -18.11 -13.19 2.72
N VAL A 149 -18.11 -12.13 3.53
CA VAL A 149 -17.28 -10.93 3.29
C VAL A 149 -15.79 -11.28 3.27
N PHE A 150 -15.30 -12.09 4.21
CA PHE A 150 -13.89 -12.47 4.26
C PHE A 150 -13.47 -13.44 3.16
N ILE A 151 -14.38 -14.30 2.67
CA ILE A 151 -14.13 -15.11 1.46
C ILE A 151 -13.99 -14.20 0.24
N LEU A 152 -14.87 -13.20 0.09
CA LEU A 152 -14.78 -12.22 -0.99
C LEU A 152 -13.48 -11.42 -0.91
N LEU A 153 -13.07 -10.98 0.28
CA LEU A 153 -11.79 -10.28 0.49
C LEU A 153 -10.60 -11.18 0.17
N ASN A 154 -10.63 -12.45 0.58
CA ASN A 154 -9.58 -13.41 0.30
C ASN A 154 -9.39 -13.60 -1.21
N ASN A 155 -10.49 -13.79 -1.95
CA ASN A 155 -10.42 -13.92 -3.40
C ASN A 155 -9.98 -12.62 -4.06
N ALA A 156 -10.53 -11.47 -3.66
CA ALA A 156 -10.13 -10.18 -4.22
C ALA A 156 -8.64 -9.88 -4.01
N ILE A 157 -8.10 -10.17 -2.83
CA ILE A 157 -6.68 -9.95 -2.52
C ILE A 157 -5.81 -10.95 -3.27
N SER A 158 -6.16 -12.23 -3.28
CA SER A 158 -5.39 -13.26 -3.99
C SER A 158 -5.38 -13.00 -5.50
N ASP A 159 -6.54 -12.68 -6.09
CA ASP A 159 -6.65 -12.33 -7.51
C ASP A 159 -5.86 -11.05 -7.84
N THR A 160 -5.89 -10.05 -6.96
CA THR A 160 -5.10 -8.81 -7.15
C THR A 160 -3.60 -9.08 -7.05
N CYS A 161 -3.17 -9.87 -6.08
CA CYS A 161 -1.77 -10.24 -5.89
C CYS A 161 -1.23 -11.05 -7.07
N LEU A 162 -2.01 -12.03 -7.55
CA LEU A 162 -1.68 -12.81 -8.75
C LEU A 162 -1.61 -11.93 -10.00
N ALA A 163 -2.57 -11.02 -10.18
CA ALA A 163 -2.57 -10.09 -11.31
C ALA A 163 -1.35 -9.13 -11.28
N MET A 164 -0.94 -8.68 -10.09
CA MET A 164 0.27 -7.89 -9.93
C MET A 164 1.53 -8.69 -10.24
N GLU A 165 1.61 -9.95 -9.77
CA GLU A 165 2.74 -10.85 -10.02
C GLU A 165 2.89 -11.16 -11.52
N GLU A 166 1.81 -11.52 -12.20
CA GLU A 166 1.81 -11.78 -13.65
C GLU A 166 2.23 -10.54 -14.45
N TRP A 167 1.78 -9.36 -14.04
CA TRP A 167 2.17 -8.11 -14.68
C TRP A 167 3.64 -7.75 -14.43
N VAL A 168 4.20 -8.06 -13.26
CA VAL A 168 5.63 -7.84 -12.97
C VAL A 168 6.51 -8.72 -13.86
N GLU A 169 6.07 -9.94 -14.18
CA GLU A 169 6.78 -10.82 -15.10
C GLU A 169 6.68 -10.33 -16.54
N ASN A 170 5.49 -9.90 -16.98
CA ASN A 170 5.22 -9.54 -18.37
C ASN A 170 4.40 -8.24 -18.51
N PRO A 171 5.00 -7.05 -18.25
CA PRO A 171 4.27 -5.78 -18.25
C PRO A 171 3.74 -5.35 -19.64
N HIS A 172 4.34 -5.88 -20.71
CA HIS A 172 3.91 -5.64 -22.09
C HIS A 172 2.89 -6.66 -22.63
N ALA A 173 2.57 -7.71 -21.86
CA ALA A 173 1.51 -8.64 -22.24
C ALA A 173 0.14 -7.97 -22.05
N ALA A 174 -0.82 -8.33 -22.91
CA ALA A 174 -2.16 -7.78 -22.84
C ALA A 174 -2.85 -8.19 -21.53
N SER A 175 -2.99 -7.24 -20.60
CA SER A 175 -3.65 -7.41 -19.31
C SER A 175 -4.54 -6.21 -19.00
N ALA A 176 -5.45 -6.34 -18.02
CA ALA A 176 -6.22 -5.20 -17.54
C ALA A 176 -5.30 -4.08 -17.03
N LEU A 177 -4.18 -4.45 -16.40
CA LEU A 177 -3.22 -3.53 -15.81
C LEU A 177 -2.37 -2.82 -16.87
N SER A 178 -1.98 -3.51 -17.95
CA SER A 178 -1.28 -2.88 -19.08
C SER A 178 -2.15 -1.90 -19.87
N SER A 179 -3.49 -2.08 -19.84
CA SER A 179 -4.43 -1.14 -20.45
C SER A 179 -4.55 0.19 -19.69
N ILE A 180 -4.29 0.16 -18.38
CA ILE A 180 -4.36 1.31 -17.47
C ILE A 180 -2.99 2.00 -17.38
N LEU A 181 -1.91 1.24 -17.48
CA LEU A 181 -0.52 1.71 -17.36
C LEU A 181 0.22 1.48 -18.69
N PRO A 182 0.09 2.40 -19.67
CA PRO A 182 0.80 2.27 -20.94
C PRO A 182 2.30 2.52 -20.75
N CYS A 183 3.07 1.43 -20.72
CA CYS A 183 4.52 1.47 -20.55
C CYS A 183 5.23 1.72 -21.87
N VAL A 184 6.20 2.63 -21.87
CA VAL A 184 7.09 2.87 -22.99
C VAL A 184 8.22 1.84 -23.00
N ASP A 185 8.71 1.50 -24.18
CA ASP A 185 9.78 0.51 -24.32
C ASP A 185 11.13 1.07 -23.86
N GLN A 186 11.97 0.18 -23.32
CA GLN A 186 13.28 0.53 -22.79
C GLN A 186 14.20 1.22 -23.82
N ARG A 187 14.08 0.92 -25.11
CA ARG A 187 14.91 1.54 -26.14
C ARG A 187 14.56 3.01 -26.30
N THR A 188 13.27 3.34 -26.37
CA THR A 188 12.79 4.72 -26.42
C THR A 188 13.25 5.50 -25.18
N THR A 189 13.05 4.93 -23.98
CA THR A 189 13.49 5.53 -22.71
C THR A 189 15.00 5.77 -22.65
N ASN A 190 15.82 4.81 -23.10
CA ASN A 190 17.27 4.98 -23.18
C ASN A 190 17.69 6.08 -24.16
N ASN A 191 17.02 6.19 -25.31
CA ASN A 191 17.29 7.27 -26.25
C ASN A 191 16.97 8.64 -25.62
N THR A 192 15.84 8.75 -24.90
CA THR A 192 15.47 9.97 -24.18
C THR A 192 16.47 10.30 -23.06
N LEU A 193 16.99 9.29 -22.36
CA LEU A 193 18.05 9.50 -21.36
C LEU A 193 19.31 10.09 -21.99
N VAL A 194 19.76 9.55 -23.13
CA VAL A 194 20.92 10.07 -23.86
C VAL A 194 20.68 11.51 -24.31
N GLN A 195 19.50 11.82 -24.84
CA GLN A 195 19.13 13.20 -25.22
C GLN A 195 19.15 14.15 -24.01
N SER A 196 18.71 13.72 -22.83
CA SER A 196 18.82 14.53 -21.62
C SER A 196 20.28 14.78 -21.23
N LYS A 197 21.18 13.79 -21.38
CA LYS A 197 22.61 13.96 -21.11
C LYS A 197 23.28 14.92 -22.10
N GLU A 198 22.84 14.91 -23.35
CA GLU A 198 23.26 15.86 -24.38
C GLU A 198 22.87 17.30 -23.99
N VAL A 199 21.61 17.53 -23.61
CA VAL A 199 21.13 18.84 -23.13
C VAL A 199 21.95 19.34 -21.93
N ILE A 200 22.23 18.46 -20.96
CA ILE A 200 23.09 18.81 -19.80
C ILE A 200 24.49 19.23 -20.27
N THR A 201 25.07 18.48 -21.20
CA THR A 201 26.41 18.78 -21.77
C THR A 201 26.42 20.13 -22.47
N ASP A 202 25.35 20.46 -23.21
CA ASP A 202 25.19 21.76 -23.87
C ASP A 202 25.08 22.92 -22.88
N ILE A 203 24.35 22.74 -21.78
CA ILE A 203 24.29 23.72 -20.69
C ILE A 203 25.69 23.97 -20.11
N VAL A 204 26.44 22.90 -19.83
CA VAL A 204 27.83 23.00 -19.34
C VAL A 204 28.72 23.71 -20.35
N ASN A 205 28.56 23.44 -21.65
CA ASN A 205 29.29 24.12 -22.73
C ASN A 205 29.01 25.63 -22.73
N VAL A 206 27.76 26.04 -22.60
CA VAL A 206 27.38 27.47 -22.55
C VAL A 206 28.01 28.15 -21.33
N VAL A 207 27.89 27.53 -20.16
CA VAL A 207 28.46 28.04 -18.90
C VAL A 207 29.98 28.15 -18.98
N ASN A 208 30.66 27.10 -19.44
CA ASN A 208 32.12 27.09 -19.55
C ASN A 208 32.63 28.05 -20.61
N THR A 209 31.92 28.17 -21.73
CA THR A 209 32.22 29.19 -22.75
C THR A 209 32.15 30.57 -22.13
N TYR A 210 31.11 30.87 -21.35
CA TYR A 210 31.02 32.15 -20.63
C TYR A 210 32.20 32.37 -19.68
N ILE A 211 32.54 31.36 -18.87
CA ILE A 211 33.64 31.44 -17.89
C ILE A 211 34.96 31.73 -18.60
N TYR A 212 35.29 31.01 -19.67
CA TYR A 212 36.57 31.20 -20.38
C TYR A 212 36.61 32.51 -21.18
N THR A 213 35.53 32.88 -21.87
CA THR A 213 35.53 34.00 -22.83
C THR A 213 35.11 35.35 -22.25
N PHE A 214 34.41 35.36 -21.10
CA PHE A 214 33.98 36.60 -20.44
C PHE A 214 34.60 36.76 -19.06
N ALA A 215 34.40 35.79 -18.15
CA ALA A 215 34.86 35.93 -16.76
C ALA A 215 36.40 35.96 -16.68
N ASN A 216 37.06 35.06 -17.40
CA ASN A 216 38.51 34.87 -17.34
C ASN A 216 39.30 35.56 -18.46
N ALA A 217 38.65 36.27 -19.39
CA ALA A 217 39.29 36.84 -20.58
C ALA A 217 40.18 38.07 -20.32
N ASN A 218 39.97 38.80 -19.21
CA ASN A 218 40.66 40.07 -18.90
C ASN A 218 40.63 41.08 -20.08
N PRO A 219 39.44 41.46 -20.57
CA PRO A 219 39.31 42.36 -21.71
C PRO A 219 39.87 43.75 -21.42
N SER A 220 40.25 44.48 -22.47
CA SER A 220 40.62 45.90 -22.40
C SER A 220 39.39 46.78 -22.12
N GLN A 221 39.59 47.98 -21.56
CA GLN A 221 38.49 48.89 -21.20
C GLN A 221 37.59 49.32 -22.37
N THR A 222 38.06 49.14 -23.61
CA THR A 222 37.34 49.49 -24.84
C THR A 222 36.43 48.36 -25.35
N GLU A 223 36.53 47.16 -24.78
CA GLU A 223 35.73 46.02 -25.21
C GLU A 223 34.38 45.99 -24.47
N PHE A 224 33.34 45.55 -25.17
CA PHE A 224 31.96 45.53 -24.66
C PHE A 224 31.77 44.58 -23.45
N ASN A 225 32.58 43.54 -23.34
CA ASN A 225 32.59 42.58 -22.23
C ASN A 225 33.46 43.04 -21.03
N TYR A 226 33.93 44.28 -21.01
CA TYR A 226 34.68 44.83 -19.88
C TYR A 226 33.77 45.22 -18.72
N TYR A 227 34.05 44.68 -17.53
CA TYR A 227 33.35 45.06 -16.30
C TYR A 227 34.27 45.12 -15.08
N ASN A 228 35.56 45.41 -15.30
CA ASN A 228 36.60 45.54 -14.25
C ASN A 228 36.90 44.21 -13.51
N GLN A 229 37.11 43.15 -14.28
CA GLN A 229 37.47 41.80 -13.82
C GLN A 229 38.83 41.77 -13.10
N SER A 230 38.80 41.90 -11.78
CA SER A 230 40.01 42.05 -10.94
C SER A 230 40.27 40.88 -9.99
N GLY A 231 39.34 39.91 -9.90
CA GLY A 231 39.46 38.72 -9.03
C GLY A 231 40.37 37.61 -9.57
N PRO A 232 40.56 36.51 -8.81
CA PRO A 232 41.20 35.29 -9.33
C PRO A 232 40.34 34.63 -10.41
N SER A 233 40.94 33.80 -11.28
CA SER A 233 40.21 33.09 -12.32
C SER A 233 39.15 32.16 -11.73
N MET A 234 37.95 32.24 -12.29
CA MET A 234 36.80 31.44 -11.88
C MET A 234 36.96 29.99 -12.40
N PRO A 235 36.73 28.97 -11.55
CA PRO A 235 36.84 27.58 -11.97
C PRO A 235 35.68 27.19 -12.91
N PRO A 236 35.95 26.39 -13.96
CA PRO A 236 34.91 25.91 -14.88
C PRO A 236 33.99 24.89 -14.19
N LEU A 237 32.78 24.78 -14.72
CA LEU A 237 31.85 23.72 -14.38
C LEU A 237 32.36 22.37 -14.91
N CYS A 238 32.28 21.35 -14.08
CA CYS A 238 32.60 19.98 -14.45
C CYS A 238 31.64 19.46 -15.52
N TYR A 239 32.18 18.74 -16.48
CA TYR A 239 31.39 17.91 -17.39
C TYR A 239 31.02 16.60 -16.67
N PRO A 240 29.73 16.35 -16.40
CA PRO A 240 29.30 15.11 -15.73
C PRO A 240 29.47 13.89 -16.65
N PHE A 241 29.54 14.09 -17.97
CA PHE A 241 29.60 13.03 -18.96
C PHE A 241 30.80 13.17 -19.92
N ASP A 242 31.24 12.04 -20.46
CA ASP A 242 32.22 11.98 -21.55
C ASP A 242 31.57 12.12 -22.95
N SER A 243 32.37 12.01 -24.02
CA SER A 243 31.87 12.10 -25.40
C SER A 243 30.93 10.97 -25.83
N LEU A 244 30.82 9.91 -25.02
CA LEU A 244 29.92 8.77 -25.20
C LEU A 244 28.75 8.81 -24.21
N TYR A 245 28.56 9.95 -23.51
CA TYR A 245 27.53 10.18 -22.49
C TYR A 245 27.62 9.21 -21.29
N GLN A 246 28.81 8.70 -21.01
CA GLN A 246 29.12 7.92 -19.81
C GLN A 246 29.56 8.84 -18.67
N ASP A 247 29.29 8.41 -17.44
CA ASP A 247 29.57 9.23 -16.26
C ASP A 247 31.09 9.42 -16.09
N ARG A 248 31.49 10.66 -15.86
CA ARG A 248 32.89 11.08 -15.76
C ARG A 248 33.17 11.68 -14.38
N GLN A 249 34.35 11.40 -13.86
CA GLN A 249 34.86 12.08 -12.66
C GLN A 249 35.36 13.50 -12.99
N CYS A 250 35.03 14.45 -12.12
CA CYS A 250 35.48 15.84 -12.26
C CYS A 250 36.98 15.97 -11.98
N GLU A 251 37.66 16.81 -12.76
CA GLU A 251 39.07 17.13 -12.52
C GLU A 251 39.22 18.05 -11.30
N PRO A 252 40.37 18.02 -10.58
CA PRO A 252 40.56 18.80 -9.34
C PRO A 252 40.37 20.32 -9.45
N ARG A 253 40.35 20.87 -10.68
CA ARG A 253 40.16 22.31 -10.96
C ARG A 253 38.75 22.65 -11.42
N GLU A 254 37.90 21.65 -11.64
CA GLU A 254 36.50 21.81 -12.03
C GLU A 254 35.61 21.84 -10.79
N VAL A 255 34.47 22.52 -10.88
CA VAL A 255 33.46 22.50 -9.82
C VAL A 255 32.29 21.61 -10.22
N SER A 256 31.81 20.77 -9.31
CA SER A 256 30.59 19.99 -9.54
C SER A 256 29.35 20.89 -9.54
N MET A 257 28.29 20.45 -10.21
CA MET A 257 27.00 21.18 -10.25
C MET A 257 26.45 21.47 -8.84
N ALA A 258 26.55 20.49 -7.94
CA ALA A 258 26.08 20.64 -6.55
C ALA A 258 26.80 21.76 -5.77
N ASN A 259 28.08 22.02 -6.06
CA ASN A 259 28.91 22.98 -5.32
C ASN A 259 29.15 24.30 -6.06
N ALA A 260 28.78 24.39 -7.35
CA ALA A 260 29.12 25.51 -8.20
C ALA A 260 28.59 26.85 -7.65
N SER A 261 27.34 26.89 -7.15
CA SER A 261 26.73 28.10 -6.60
C SER A 261 27.56 28.69 -5.45
N VAL A 262 27.94 27.85 -4.48
CA VAL A 262 28.73 28.24 -3.32
C VAL A 262 30.14 28.69 -3.72
N VAL A 263 30.77 27.96 -4.65
CA VAL A 263 32.14 28.29 -5.08
C VAL A 263 32.15 29.59 -5.86
N TRP A 264 31.23 29.76 -6.82
CA TRP A 264 31.15 30.93 -7.69
C TRP A 264 30.71 32.20 -6.98
N GLN A 265 30.00 32.09 -5.85
CA GLN A 265 29.64 33.24 -5.03
C GLN A 265 30.88 34.05 -4.61
N ASN A 266 32.00 33.39 -4.32
CA ASN A 266 33.27 34.04 -3.94
C ASN A 266 33.94 34.82 -5.08
N TYR A 267 33.44 34.68 -6.31
CA TYR A 267 33.94 35.40 -7.49
C TYR A 267 33.01 36.55 -7.89
N THR A 268 31.93 36.78 -7.15
CA THR A 268 30.96 37.84 -7.45
C THR A 268 31.45 39.18 -6.89
N CYS A 269 31.45 40.22 -7.72
CA CYS A 269 31.79 41.58 -7.30
C CYS A 269 30.53 42.37 -6.90
N MET A 270 30.70 43.44 -6.12
CA MET A 270 29.67 44.48 -5.99
C MET A 270 29.68 45.36 -7.24
N VAL A 271 28.50 45.81 -7.67
CA VAL A 271 28.35 46.67 -8.85
C VAL A 271 28.15 48.13 -8.45
N SER A 272 28.77 49.02 -9.23
CA SER A 272 28.53 50.47 -9.18
C SER A 272 27.27 50.86 -9.97
N SER A 273 26.85 52.12 -9.87
CA SER A 273 25.70 52.65 -10.64
C SER A 273 25.89 52.58 -12.16
N SER A 274 27.12 52.43 -12.64
CA SER A 274 27.46 52.26 -14.07
C SER A 274 27.53 50.79 -14.50
N GLY A 275 27.19 49.83 -13.64
CA GLY A 275 27.21 48.40 -13.96
C GLY A 275 28.60 47.74 -13.94
N LEU A 276 29.64 48.46 -13.49
CA LEU A 276 31.01 47.95 -13.38
C LEU A 276 31.30 47.42 -11.99
N CYS A 277 32.17 46.41 -11.88
CA CYS A 277 32.64 45.91 -10.59
C CYS A 277 33.38 47.00 -9.79
N SER A 278 32.92 47.26 -8.56
CA SER A 278 33.54 48.17 -7.59
C SER A 278 34.48 47.46 -6.62
N THR A 279 34.28 46.16 -6.39
CA THR A 279 35.15 45.30 -5.58
C THR A 279 35.85 44.25 -6.43
N VAL A 280 36.87 43.62 -5.86
CA VAL A 280 37.57 42.48 -6.47
C VAL A 280 36.56 41.37 -6.80
N GLY A 281 36.52 40.93 -8.07
CA GLY A 281 35.65 39.87 -8.54
C GLY A 281 35.72 39.66 -10.06
N ARG A 282 34.97 38.69 -10.56
CA ARG A 282 34.95 38.21 -11.96
C ARG A 282 33.57 38.13 -12.57
N VAL A 283 32.49 38.22 -11.80
CA VAL A 283 31.13 38.22 -12.33
C VAL A 283 30.29 39.24 -11.54
N ILE A 284 29.36 39.90 -12.25
CA ILE A 284 28.37 40.77 -11.61
C ILE A 284 27.20 39.92 -11.07
N PRO A 285 26.42 40.41 -10.09
CA PRO A 285 25.37 39.62 -9.45
C PRO A 285 24.32 39.06 -10.41
N ASP A 286 23.95 39.79 -11.47
CA ASP A 286 22.93 39.33 -12.43
C ASP A 286 23.42 38.12 -13.23
N ILE A 287 24.66 38.16 -13.70
CA ILE A 287 25.32 37.04 -14.38
C ILE A 287 25.46 35.85 -13.44
N TYR A 288 25.90 36.08 -12.20
CA TYR A 288 26.00 35.02 -11.20
C TYR A 288 24.65 34.29 -11.03
N ARG A 289 23.54 35.02 -10.90
CA ARG A 289 22.21 34.41 -10.79
C ARG A 289 21.86 33.56 -12.02
N GLN A 290 22.20 34.04 -13.22
CA GLN A 290 21.94 33.28 -14.45
C GLN A 290 22.79 32.01 -14.52
N LEU A 291 24.08 32.07 -14.21
CA LEU A 291 24.96 30.90 -14.18
C LEU A 291 24.49 29.86 -13.15
N VAL A 292 24.07 30.31 -11.96
CA VAL A 292 23.50 29.42 -10.93
C VAL A 292 22.18 28.81 -11.40
N ALA A 293 21.31 29.58 -12.06
CA ALA A 293 20.06 29.05 -12.60
C ALA A 293 20.34 27.94 -13.62
N ALA A 294 21.27 28.14 -14.57
CA ALA A 294 21.65 27.09 -15.52
C ALA A 294 22.22 25.84 -14.86
N VAL A 295 23.04 25.99 -13.82
CA VAL A 295 23.54 24.83 -13.07
C VAL A 295 22.43 24.09 -12.32
N ASN A 296 21.50 24.82 -11.72
CA ASN A 296 20.36 24.21 -11.04
C ASN A 296 19.48 23.43 -12.01
N GLU A 297 19.26 23.94 -13.23
CA GLU A 297 18.53 23.21 -14.27
C GLU A 297 19.27 21.96 -14.73
N SER A 298 20.60 22.04 -14.97
CA SER A 298 21.38 20.87 -15.33
C SER A 298 21.36 19.80 -14.23
N TYR A 299 21.42 20.22 -12.97
CA TYR A 299 21.32 19.32 -11.82
C TYR A 299 19.93 18.67 -11.73
N ALA A 300 18.86 19.45 -11.95
CA ALA A 300 17.51 18.94 -11.96
C ALA A 300 17.28 17.92 -13.08
N LEU A 301 17.76 18.20 -14.30
CA LEU A 301 17.72 17.26 -15.41
C LEU A 301 18.51 15.98 -15.11
N GLU A 302 19.69 16.10 -14.51
CA GLU A 302 20.51 14.94 -14.13
C GLU A 302 19.80 14.05 -13.11
N TYR A 303 19.18 14.66 -12.10
CA TYR A 303 18.55 13.94 -10.99
C TYR A 303 17.16 13.39 -11.32
N TYR A 304 16.30 14.20 -11.94
CA TYR A 304 14.89 13.84 -12.14
C TYR A 304 14.63 13.06 -13.42
N THR A 305 15.43 13.22 -14.48
CA THR A 305 15.22 12.49 -15.74
C THR A 305 15.15 10.98 -15.52
N PRO A 306 16.11 10.32 -14.82
CA PRO A 306 16.02 8.87 -14.58
C PRO A 306 14.73 8.46 -13.85
N VAL A 307 14.25 9.27 -12.91
CA VAL A 307 13.02 8.99 -12.16
C VAL A 307 11.80 9.11 -13.08
N LEU A 308 11.68 10.17 -13.87
CA LEU A 308 10.57 10.35 -14.83
C LEU A 308 10.54 9.24 -15.87
N LEU A 309 11.71 8.85 -16.37
CA LEU A 309 11.86 7.75 -17.30
C LEU A 309 11.46 6.42 -16.67
N SER A 310 11.74 6.20 -15.38
CA SER A 310 11.29 5.02 -14.64
C SER A 310 9.76 4.97 -14.43
N LEU A 311 9.08 6.12 -14.43
CA LEU A 311 7.62 6.19 -14.45
C LEU A 311 7.10 5.83 -15.85
N GLN A 312 7.76 6.31 -16.89
CA GLN A 312 7.36 6.14 -18.29
C GLN A 312 7.53 4.70 -18.80
N ASP A 313 8.64 4.04 -18.46
CA ASP A 313 8.89 2.63 -18.79
C ASP A 313 8.22 1.64 -17.80
N CYS A 314 7.45 2.19 -16.85
CA CYS A 314 6.80 1.48 -15.76
C CYS A 314 7.73 0.71 -14.82
N LYS A 315 9.06 0.91 -14.87
CA LYS A 315 10.00 0.28 -13.94
C LYS A 315 9.65 0.62 -12.49
N PHE A 316 9.28 1.87 -12.21
CA PHE A 316 8.84 2.30 -10.88
C PHE A 316 7.63 1.52 -10.37
N VAL A 317 6.61 1.36 -11.24
CA VAL A 317 5.40 0.58 -10.91
C VAL A 317 5.76 -0.89 -10.71
N ARG A 318 6.62 -1.45 -11.56
CA ARG A 318 7.10 -2.82 -11.46
C ARG A 318 7.84 -3.09 -10.18
N ASP A 319 8.76 -2.21 -9.79
CA ASP A 319 9.49 -2.33 -8.54
C ASP A 319 8.52 -2.19 -7.34
N THR A 320 7.49 -1.34 -7.46
CA THR A 320 6.42 -1.20 -6.45
C THR A 320 5.56 -2.45 -6.31
N PHE A 321 5.10 -3.03 -7.41
CA PHE A 321 4.29 -4.25 -7.39
C PHE A 321 5.10 -5.46 -6.94
N LEU A 322 6.37 -5.54 -7.30
CA LEU A 322 7.27 -6.59 -6.82
C LEU A 322 7.41 -6.54 -5.29
N GLU A 323 7.54 -5.35 -4.70
CA GLU A 323 7.54 -5.20 -3.24
C GLU A 323 6.20 -5.62 -2.62
N ILE A 324 5.07 -5.25 -3.24
CA ILE A 324 3.74 -5.64 -2.75
C ILE A 324 3.55 -7.16 -2.80
N THR A 325 3.87 -7.79 -3.92
CA THR A 325 3.67 -9.23 -4.12
C THR A 325 4.62 -10.07 -3.27
N SER A 326 5.84 -9.61 -3.05
CA SER A 326 6.83 -10.35 -2.24
C SER A 326 6.68 -10.13 -0.73
N SER A 327 6.44 -8.89 -0.29
CA SER A 327 6.46 -8.53 1.14
C SER A 327 5.07 -8.44 1.78
N HIS A 328 4.05 -7.99 1.03
CA HIS A 328 2.72 -7.68 1.61
C HIS A 328 1.65 -8.74 1.31
N CYS A 329 1.64 -9.33 0.11
CA CYS A 329 0.65 -10.32 -0.28
C CYS A 329 0.69 -11.61 0.57
N PRO A 330 1.84 -12.23 0.85
CA PRO A 330 1.90 -13.45 1.66
C PRO A 330 1.32 -13.31 3.08
N PRO A 331 1.67 -12.28 3.88
CA PRO A 331 1.08 -12.11 5.20
C PRO A 331 -0.42 -11.78 5.12
N LEU A 332 -0.86 -10.96 4.15
CA LEU A 332 -2.29 -10.68 3.95
C LEU A 332 -3.09 -11.97 3.75
N GLU A 333 -2.68 -12.82 2.80
CA GLU A 333 -3.35 -14.10 2.55
C GLU A 333 -3.32 -15.03 3.77
N HIS A 334 -2.19 -15.05 4.49
CA HIS A 334 -2.04 -15.89 5.67
C HIS A 334 -3.03 -15.48 6.77
N TYR A 335 -3.11 -14.19 7.09
CA TYR A 335 -4.01 -13.70 8.14
C TYR A 335 -5.49 -13.81 7.73
N LEU A 336 -5.82 -13.62 6.45
CA LEU A 336 -7.16 -13.92 5.92
C LEU A 336 -7.58 -15.37 6.14
N LYS A 337 -6.67 -16.33 5.88
CA LYS A 337 -6.92 -17.76 6.12
C LYS A 337 -7.16 -18.03 7.62
N ILE A 338 -6.41 -17.37 8.51
CA ILE A 338 -6.60 -17.48 9.97
C ILE A 338 -7.97 -16.93 10.38
N VAL A 339 -8.36 -15.75 9.90
CA VAL A 339 -9.66 -15.13 10.23
C VAL A 339 -10.81 -16.02 9.72
N ASN A 340 -10.71 -16.53 8.50
CA ASN A 340 -11.70 -17.45 7.93
C ASN A 340 -11.81 -18.75 8.75
N ALA A 341 -10.70 -19.33 9.17
CA ALA A 341 -10.69 -20.50 10.06
C ALA A 341 -11.33 -20.18 11.43
N GLY A 342 -11.02 -19.02 12.02
CA GLY A 342 -11.61 -18.56 13.27
C GLY A 342 -13.12 -18.39 13.19
N LEU A 343 -13.62 -17.70 12.15
CA LEU A 343 -15.05 -17.53 11.87
C LEU A 343 -15.76 -18.86 11.66
N GLY A 344 -15.15 -19.79 10.90
CA GLY A 344 -15.69 -21.13 10.68
C GLY A 344 -15.83 -21.92 11.99
N LEU A 345 -14.79 -21.91 12.83
CA LEU A 345 -14.80 -22.59 14.13
C LEU A 345 -15.83 -22.01 15.10
N ILE A 346 -16.02 -20.69 15.08
CA ILE A 346 -17.07 -20.01 15.85
C ILE A 346 -18.45 -20.47 15.39
N SER A 347 -18.73 -20.42 14.08
CA SER A 347 -20.03 -20.80 13.52
C SER A 347 -20.40 -22.25 13.89
N VAL A 348 -19.48 -23.20 13.68
CA VAL A 348 -19.67 -24.61 14.07
C VAL A 348 -19.90 -24.74 15.58
N GLY A 349 -19.11 -24.02 16.39
CA GLY A 349 -19.25 -24.04 17.85
C GLY A 349 -20.63 -23.56 18.32
N VAL A 350 -21.12 -22.45 17.78
CA VAL A 350 -22.42 -21.86 18.14
C VAL A 350 -23.57 -22.77 17.69
N LEU A 351 -23.50 -23.33 16.47
CA LEU A 351 -24.49 -24.28 15.97
C LEU A 351 -24.59 -25.53 16.85
N LEU A 352 -23.46 -26.14 17.22
CA LEU A 352 -23.44 -27.29 18.11
C LEU A 352 -24.00 -26.94 19.49
N CYS A 353 -23.65 -25.78 20.04
CA CYS A 353 -24.21 -25.31 21.30
C CYS A 353 -25.73 -25.17 21.22
N LEU A 354 -26.28 -24.56 20.16
CA LEU A 354 -27.72 -24.40 19.98
C LEU A 354 -28.44 -25.76 19.85
N VAL A 355 -27.90 -26.70 19.09
CA VAL A 355 -28.50 -28.04 18.92
C VAL A 355 -28.51 -28.81 20.24
N VAL A 356 -27.40 -28.83 20.98
CA VAL A 356 -27.33 -29.48 22.30
C VAL A 356 -28.31 -28.84 23.28
N TRP A 357 -28.44 -27.52 23.26
CA TRP A 357 -29.39 -26.80 24.10
C TRP A 357 -30.85 -27.09 23.74
N ILE A 358 -31.20 -27.17 22.46
CA ILE A 358 -32.54 -27.57 22.02
C ILE A 358 -32.85 -28.99 22.47
N LEU A 359 -31.91 -29.93 22.31
CA LEU A 359 -32.07 -31.31 22.78
C LEU A 359 -32.24 -31.37 24.30
N TYR A 360 -31.47 -30.60 25.06
CA TYR A 360 -31.58 -30.53 26.52
C TYR A 360 -32.93 -29.94 26.96
N ALA A 361 -33.39 -28.85 26.33
CA ALA A 361 -34.67 -28.22 26.64
C ALA A 361 -35.88 -29.08 26.24
N ASN A 362 -35.78 -29.86 25.15
CA ASN A 362 -36.83 -30.77 24.68
C ASN A 362 -36.74 -32.18 25.28
N CYS A 363 -35.69 -32.53 26.01
CA CYS A 363 -35.65 -33.80 26.74
C CYS A 363 -36.47 -33.60 28.01
N PRO A 364 -37.71 -34.12 28.12
CA PRO A 364 -38.42 -34.07 29.38
C PRO A 364 -37.58 -34.88 30.35
N LEU A 365 -37.10 -34.24 31.41
CA LEU A 365 -36.56 -34.94 32.55
C LEU A 365 -37.65 -35.94 32.96
N ARG A 366 -37.41 -37.22 32.66
CA ARG A 366 -38.21 -38.36 33.08
C ARG A 366 -38.04 -38.55 34.59
N GLU A 367 -38.26 -37.49 35.35
CA GLU A 367 -38.27 -37.48 36.81
C GLU A 367 -39.68 -37.54 37.39
N GLU A 368 -40.73 -37.61 36.55
CA GLU A 368 -42.10 -37.88 37.04
C GLU A 368 -42.57 -39.33 36.85
N VAL A 369 -41.75 -40.23 36.28
CA VAL A 369 -42.14 -41.65 36.12
C VAL A 369 -41.51 -42.57 37.17
N PHE A 370 -40.43 -42.15 37.86
CA PHE A 370 -39.80 -42.97 38.90
C PHE A 370 -40.28 -42.68 40.34
N ALA A 371 -41.00 -41.57 40.57
CA ALA A 371 -41.59 -41.27 41.87
C ALA A 371 -42.85 -42.11 42.19
N LYS A 372 -43.37 -42.90 41.23
CA LYS A 372 -44.57 -43.74 41.43
C LYS A 372 -44.29 -45.24 41.56
N ILE A 373 -43.02 -45.67 41.56
CA ILE A 373 -42.63 -47.10 41.61
C ILE A 373 -41.73 -47.44 42.81
N SER A 374 -41.56 -46.56 43.82
CA SER A 374 -40.82 -46.90 45.04
C SER A 374 -41.63 -46.71 46.35
N SER A 375 -42.36 -47.79 46.69
CA SER A 375 -42.60 -48.28 48.07
C SER A 375 -43.67 -47.57 48.96
N PRO A 376 -44.21 -48.23 50.02
CA PRO A 376 -43.78 -49.52 50.56
C PRO A 376 -44.87 -50.60 50.68
N ILE A 377 -44.38 -51.82 50.44
CA ILE A 377 -44.79 -53.06 51.06
C ILE A 377 -44.97 -52.83 52.57
N LYS A 378 -46.20 -53.04 53.05
CA LYS A 378 -46.50 -53.25 54.46
C LYS A 378 -46.76 -54.75 54.63
N CYS A 379 -45.88 -55.43 55.36
CA CYS A 379 -46.13 -56.79 55.82
C CYS A 379 -47.42 -56.84 56.63
N SER A 380 -48.34 -57.74 56.27
CA SER A 380 -49.32 -58.30 57.18
C SER A 380 -49.66 -59.72 56.76
N SER A 381 -49.63 -60.59 57.77
CA SER A 381 -49.95 -62.01 57.81
C SER A 381 -51.25 -62.41 57.10
N GLY A 382 -51.29 -63.64 56.56
CA GLY A 382 -52.57 -64.31 56.29
C GLY A 382 -52.47 -65.48 55.32
N CYS A 383 -52.32 -66.68 55.89
CA CYS A 383 -52.80 -68.00 55.46
C CYS A 383 -53.27 -68.30 54.02
N THR A 384 -52.87 -69.52 53.62
CA THR A 384 -53.58 -70.53 52.80
C THR A 384 -53.67 -70.37 51.29
N GLY A 385 -53.17 -71.40 50.59
CA GLY A 385 -53.95 -72.00 49.51
C GLY A 385 -53.27 -72.20 48.16
N VAL A 386 -52.64 -73.36 47.96
CA VAL A 386 -52.96 -74.31 46.86
C VAL A 386 -52.72 -73.88 45.39
N LYS A 387 -51.67 -74.52 44.83
CA LYS A 387 -51.57 -75.29 43.56
C LYS A 387 -51.76 -74.68 42.15
N ILE A 388 -50.77 -75.09 41.32
CA ILE A 388 -50.85 -75.64 39.94
C ILE A 388 -51.12 -74.64 38.82
N GLY A 389 -50.12 -74.39 37.96
CA GLY A 389 -49.99 -75.02 36.64
C GLY A 389 -50.10 -73.90 35.60
N SER A 390 -49.57 -73.92 34.39
CA SER A 390 -49.00 -74.96 33.56
C SER A 390 -48.44 -74.27 32.31
N THR A 391 -47.22 -74.63 31.94
CA THR A 391 -46.81 -75.09 30.60
C THR A 391 -47.02 -74.23 29.34
N SER A 392 -45.92 -74.25 28.57
CA SER A 392 -45.81 -74.36 27.11
C SER A 392 -45.63 -73.04 26.37
N SER A 393 -44.89 -72.96 25.26
CA SER A 393 -43.88 -73.79 24.58
C SER A 393 -43.71 -73.10 23.22
N GLY A 394 -42.54 -73.24 22.59
CA GLY A 394 -42.33 -72.95 21.17
C GLY A 394 -41.39 -71.76 20.95
N LYS A 395 -40.09 -71.94 20.68
CA LYS A 395 -39.47 -72.45 19.42
C LYS A 395 -40.02 -71.73 18.18
N ASN A 396 -39.23 -71.24 17.23
CA ASN A 396 -37.80 -71.36 16.93
C ASN A 396 -37.47 -70.26 15.89
N ASP A 397 -36.23 -69.77 15.95
CA ASP A 397 -35.24 -69.63 14.87
C ASP A 397 -35.73 -69.33 13.44
N ALA A 398 -35.14 -68.31 12.82
CA ALA A 398 -34.03 -68.52 11.88
C ALA A 398 -33.52 -67.18 11.33
N SER A 399 -32.20 -66.98 11.44
CA SER A 399 -31.44 -65.99 10.70
C SER A 399 -31.31 -66.39 9.23
N MET A 400 -31.18 -65.42 8.33
CA MET A 400 -30.21 -65.55 7.25
C MET A 400 -29.68 -64.18 6.82
N SER A 401 -28.39 -64.17 6.54
CA SER A 401 -27.50 -63.02 6.37
C SER A 401 -27.07 -62.90 4.90
N ILE A 402 -26.39 -61.78 4.60
CA ILE A 402 -25.50 -61.51 3.45
C ILE A 402 -26.27 -61.17 2.15
N THR A 403 -26.05 -60.02 1.49
CA THR A 403 -24.85 -59.73 0.69
C THR A 403 -24.70 -58.25 0.33
N SER A 404 -23.43 -57.84 0.26
CA SER A 404 -22.82 -56.58 -0.18
C SER A 404 -22.85 -56.32 -1.70
N VAL A 405 -22.30 -55.15 -2.08
CA VAL A 405 -21.91 -54.65 -3.43
C VAL A 405 -23.02 -53.82 -4.09
N VAL A 406 -22.88 -52.54 -4.45
CA VAL A 406 -21.75 -51.65 -4.84
C VAL A 406 -21.74 -50.38 -4.01
#